data_AF-A0AAP5MAQ4-F1
#
_entry.id   AF-A0AAP5MAQ4-F1
#
_cell.length_a   1.000
_cell.length_b   1.000
_cell.length_c   1.000
_cell.angle_alpha   90.00
_cell.angle_beta   90.00
_cell.angle_gamma   90.00
#
_symmetry.space_group_name_H-M   'P 1'
#
loop_
_entity.id
_entity.type
_entity.pdbx_description
1 polymer ?
#
loop_
_entity_poly.entity_id
_entity_poly.type
_entity_poly.pdbx_seq_one_letter_code
_entity_poly.pdbx_strand_id
1 'polypeptide(L)'
;MSNQELEQKILSLDLEERIRILQLLAQSLTVPRVSQPCPSPNEVDLTYDREALHYKADRSPEHPLRRIPITIPPDFDEPMPELWDAFEQ
;
A
#
# COMPACT_ATOMS: atom_id res chain seq x y z
N MET A 1 27.40 -5.98 11.98
CA MET A 1 26.10 -6.57 12.31
C MET A 1 25.55 -7.24 11.07
N SER A 2 25.30 -8.54 11.13
CA SER A 2 24.63 -9.27 10.05
C SER A 2 23.10 -9.07 10.12
N ASN A 3 22.38 -9.37 9.04
CA ASN A 3 20.92 -9.31 9.05
C ASN A 3 20.32 -10.28 10.08
N GLN A 4 20.91 -11.47 10.24
CA GLN A 4 20.49 -12.43 11.26
C GLN A 4 20.66 -11.89 12.68
N GLU A 5 21.74 -11.19 12.97
CA GLU A 5 21.95 -10.56 14.28
C GLU A 5 20.90 -9.48 14.56
N LEU A 6 20.49 -8.74 13.53
CA LEU A 6 19.43 -7.73 13.63
C LEU A 6 18.06 -8.36 13.88
N GLU A 7 17.72 -9.44 13.18
CA GLU A 7 16.47 -10.18 13.38
C GLU A 7 16.38 -10.72 14.82
N GLN A 8 17.45 -11.34 15.31
CA GLN A 8 17.52 -11.84 16.69
C GLN A 8 17.38 -10.71 17.70
N LYS A 9 18.01 -9.57 17.44
CA LYS A 9 17.89 -8.39 18.30
C LYS A 9 16.46 -7.86 18.33
N ILE A 10 15.80 -7.75 17.17
CA ILE A 10 14.39 -7.34 17.08
C ILE A 10 13.48 -8.32 17.84
N LEU A 11 13.74 -9.62 17.73
CA LEU A 11 12.97 -10.66 18.45
C LEU A 11 13.23 -10.68 19.96
N SER A 12 14.31 -10.05 20.44
CA SER A 12 14.60 -9.89 21.87
C SER A 12 14.01 -8.63 22.50
N LEU A 13 13.56 -7.66 21.68
CA LEU A 13 12.96 -6.40 22.15
C LEU A 13 11.53 -6.60 22.66
N ASP A 14 11.10 -5.73 23.57
CA ASP A 14 9.71 -5.71 24.04
C ASP A 14 8.75 -5.18 22.96
N LEU A 15 7.46 -5.49 23.08
CA LEU A 15 6.43 -5.10 22.12
C LEU A 15 6.38 -3.58 21.91
N GLU A 16 6.50 -2.81 23.00
CA GLU A 16 6.48 -1.35 22.96
C GLU A 16 7.65 -0.78 22.14
N GLU A 17 8.84 -1.37 22.29
CA GLU A 17 10.04 -0.96 21.54
C GLU A 17 9.89 -1.31 20.05
N ARG A 18 9.34 -2.47 19.72
CA ARG A 18 9.09 -2.86 18.32
C ARG A 18 8.09 -1.93 17.63
N ILE A 19 7.01 -1.58 18.33
CA ILE A 19 6.00 -0.62 17.82
C ILE A 19 6.66 0.73 17.57
N ARG A 20 7.47 1.21 18.51
CA ARG A 20 8.18 2.48 18.37
C ARG A 20 9.12 2.50 17.15
N ILE A 21 9.86 1.41 16.94
CA ILE A 21 10.76 1.28 15.78
C ILE A 21 9.95 1.29 14.47
N LEU A 22 8.85 0.54 14.40
CA LEU A 22 7.97 0.53 13.23
C LEU A 22 7.42 1.92 12.89
N GLN A 23 6.98 2.67 13.90
CA GLN A 23 6.49 4.04 13.70
C GLN A 23 7.57 5.00 13.21
N LEU A 24 8.80 4.86 13.72
CA LEU A 24 9.93 5.68 13.29
C LEU A 24 10.34 5.37 11.84
N LEU A 25 10.34 4.09 11.47
CA LEU A 25 10.62 3.65 10.10
C LEU A 25 9.55 4.16 9.14
N ALA A 26 8.27 4.08 9.50
CA ALA A 26 7.17 4.59 8.69
C ALA A 26 7.32 6.09 8.40
N GLN A 27 7.67 6.88 9.42
CA GLN A 27 7.92 8.33 9.28
C GLN A 27 9.16 8.65 8.44
N SER A 28 10.17 7.78 8.45
CA SER A 28 11.39 7.97 7.66
C SER A 28 11.20 7.56 6.19
N LEU A 29 10.29 6.62 5.93
CA LEU A 29 9.93 6.15 4.59
C LEU A 29 8.84 7.01 3.93
N THR A 30 8.10 7.80 4.71
CA THR A 30 7.21 8.82 4.15
C THR A 30 8.04 9.92 3.48
N VAL A 31 8.18 9.81 2.15
CA VAL A 31 8.65 10.89 1.30
C VAL A 31 7.83 12.14 1.64
N PRO A 32 8.46 13.28 2.00
CA PRO A 32 7.71 14.51 2.20
C PRO A 32 6.95 14.80 0.92
N ARG A 33 5.62 14.75 0.99
CA ARG A 33 4.74 15.23 -0.07
C ARG A 33 4.98 16.73 -0.19
N VAL A 34 5.98 17.12 -0.98
CA VAL A 34 5.97 18.42 -1.63
C VAL A 34 4.65 18.45 -2.38
N SER A 35 3.77 19.36 -1.98
CA SER A 35 2.46 19.59 -2.58
C SER A 35 2.60 19.56 -4.10
N GLN A 36 2.26 18.43 -4.73
CA GLN A 36 2.26 18.34 -6.18
C GLN A 36 1.06 19.15 -6.67
N PRO A 37 1.23 20.21 -7.45
CA PRO A 37 0.13 20.71 -8.26
C PRO A 37 -0.25 19.59 -9.21
N CYS A 38 -1.53 19.25 -9.29
CA CYS A 38 -2.06 18.25 -10.21
C CYS A 38 -1.43 18.43 -11.59
N PRO A 39 -0.60 17.49 -12.10
CA PRO A 39 -0.03 17.63 -13.42
C PRO A 39 -1.16 17.47 -14.43
N SER A 40 -1.41 18.52 -15.21
CA SER A 40 -2.30 18.44 -16.36
C SER A 40 -1.71 17.44 -17.38
N PRO A 41 -2.53 16.79 -18.22
CA PRO A 41 -2.12 15.60 -18.99
C PRO A 41 -1.01 15.79 -20.03
N ASN A 42 -0.45 16.99 -20.18
CA ASN A 42 0.33 17.37 -21.36
C ASN A 42 1.82 17.66 -21.14
N GLU A 43 2.38 17.45 -19.95
CA GLU A 43 3.82 17.69 -19.74
C GLU A 43 4.50 16.50 -19.07
N VAL A 44 4.80 15.48 -19.89
CA VAL A 44 5.68 14.37 -19.51
C VAL A 44 7.00 14.60 -20.24
N ASP A 45 7.92 15.34 -19.62
CA ASP A 45 9.31 15.40 -20.08
C ASP A 45 10.03 14.11 -19.62
N LEU A 46 10.39 13.31 -20.61
CA LEU A 46 10.92 11.96 -20.51
C LEU A 46 12.43 12.00 -20.31
N THR A 47 12.93 12.15 -19.09
CA THR A 47 14.33 11.81 -18.79
C THR A 47 14.48 11.38 -17.34
N TYR A 48 14.41 10.07 -17.11
CA TYR A 48 15.54 9.26 -16.64
C TYR A 48 15.02 7.90 -16.19
N ASP A 49 15.35 6.91 -16.99
CA ASP A 49 15.14 5.50 -16.76
C ASP A 49 15.66 5.05 -15.39
N ARG A 50 14.74 4.50 -14.60
CA ARG A 50 15.05 3.31 -13.80
C ARG A 50 14.25 2.19 -14.45
N GLU A 51 14.88 1.50 -15.40
CA GLU A 51 14.35 0.54 -16.40
C GLU A 51 13.54 -0.68 -15.85
N ALA A 52 12.88 -0.55 -14.71
CA ALA A 52 11.97 -1.54 -14.12
C ALA A 52 10.53 -1.02 -13.91
N LEU A 53 10.21 0.21 -14.31
CA LEU A 53 8.80 0.64 -14.49
C LEU A 53 8.27 0.33 -15.90
N HIS A 54 9.07 -0.35 -16.73
CA HIS A 54 8.74 -0.77 -18.09
C HIS A 54 7.93 -2.08 -18.16
N TYR A 55 7.48 -2.64 -17.02
CA TYR A 55 6.53 -3.74 -17.04
C TYR A 55 5.22 -3.35 -16.37
N LYS A 56 4.36 -2.78 -17.22
CA LYS A 56 2.89 -2.94 -17.18
C LYS A 56 2.14 -2.09 -16.15
N ALA A 57 2.21 -0.78 -16.36
CA ALA A 57 1.05 0.08 -16.08
C ALA A 57 -0.04 -0.04 -17.19
N ASP A 58 0.08 -1.00 -18.11
CA ASP A 58 -1.06 -1.48 -18.89
C ASP A 58 -1.92 -2.35 -17.97
N ARG A 59 -2.68 -1.67 -17.09
CA ARG A 59 -3.74 -2.25 -16.29
C ARG A 59 -4.76 -2.85 -17.25
N SER A 60 -4.61 -4.15 -17.53
CA SER A 60 -5.62 -5.16 -17.92
C SER A 60 -6.75 -4.67 -18.84
N PRO A 61 -6.97 -5.32 -20.02
CA PRO A 61 -7.88 -4.87 -21.07
C PRO A 61 -9.21 -4.38 -20.48
N GLU A 62 -9.66 -3.20 -20.90
CA GLU A 62 -10.83 -2.48 -20.39
C GLU A 62 -11.96 -3.42 -19.95
N HIS A 63 -11.94 -3.84 -18.68
CA HIS A 63 -12.90 -4.82 -18.21
C HIS A 63 -14.27 -4.14 -18.22
N PRO A 64 -15.30 -4.73 -18.85
CA PRO A 64 -16.58 -4.05 -19.11
C PRO A 64 -17.24 -3.52 -17.84
N LEU A 65 -17.01 -4.19 -16.70
CA LEU A 65 -17.54 -3.78 -15.40
C LEU A 65 -16.86 -2.53 -14.79
N ARG A 66 -15.71 -2.08 -15.29
CA ARG A 66 -15.02 -0.88 -14.77
C ARG A 66 -15.70 0.44 -15.15
N ARG A 67 -16.60 0.43 -16.13
CA ARG A 67 -17.33 1.64 -16.60
C ARG A 67 -18.65 1.86 -15.87
N ILE A 68 -19.05 0.95 -14.98
CA ILE A 68 -20.32 1.01 -14.28
C ILE A 68 -20.08 1.75 -12.96
N PRO A 69 -20.81 2.86 -12.68
CA PRO A 69 -20.77 3.51 -11.38
C PRO A 69 -21.22 2.54 -10.30
N ILE A 70 -20.36 2.31 -9.30
CA ILE A 70 -20.67 1.46 -8.15
C ILE A 70 -21.07 2.40 -7.01
N THR A 71 -22.29 2.21 -6.48
CA THR A 71 -22.71 2.83 -5.23
C THR A 71 -22.37 1.87 -4.11
N ILE A 72 -21.45 2.27 -3.23
CA ILE A 72 -21.08 1.49 -2.06
C ILE A 72 -22.10 1.79 -0.96
N PRO A 73 -22.80 0.76 -0.42
CA PRO A 73 -23.71 0.94 0.72
C PRO A 73 -22.98 1.49 1.96
N PRO A 74 -23.67 2.28 2.82
CA PRO A 74 -23.04 2.88 3.99
C PRO A 74 -22.62 1.87 5.07
N ASP A 75 -23.22 0.68 5.05
CA ASP A 75 -22.98 -0.46 5.92
C ASP A 75 -21.90 -1.42 5.38
N PHE A 76 -21.22 -1.08 4.28
CA PHE A 76 -20.22 -1.95 3.66
C PHE A 76 -19.05 -2.32 4.59
N ASP A 77 -18.68 -1.42 5.50
CA ASP A 77 -17.59 -1.64 6.46
C ASP A 77 -18.07 -2.29 7.76
N GLU A 78 -19.37 -2.55 7.91
CA GLU A 78 -19.89 -3.23 9.10
C GLU A 78 -19.40 -4.69 9.13
N PRO A 79 -18.91 -5.18 10.29
CA PRO A 79 -18.55 -6.58 10.40
C PRO A 79 -19.81 -7.42 10.15
N MET A 80 -19.70 -8.40 9.25
CA MET A 80 -20.74 -9.43 9.02
C MET A 80 -20.26 -10.76 9.62
N PRO A 81 -20.49 -11.02 10.93
CA PRO A 81 -20.14 -12.28 11.57
C PRO A 81 -20.72 -13.49 10.84
N GLU A 82 -21.92 -13.34 10.26
CA GLU A 82 -22.66 -14.41 9.60
C GLU A 82 -21.92 -14.94 8.35
N LEU A 83 -21.08 -14.11 7.70
CA LEU A 83 -20.24 -14.56 6.59
C LEU A 83 -19.12 -15.46 7.07
N TRP A 84 -18.58 -15.23 8.26
CA TRP A 84 -17.48 -16.00 8.83
C TRP A 84 -17.97 -17.29 9.51
N ASP A 85 -19.10 -17.23 10.22
CA ASP A 85 -19.76 -18.38 10.85
C ASP A 85 -20.18 -19.45 9.83
N ALA A 86 -20.44 -19.06 8.58
CA ALA A 86 -20.79 -19.96 7.49
C ALA A 86 -19.61 -20.81 6.96
N PHE A 87 -18.36 -20.41 7.23
CA PHE A 87 -17.17 -21.18 6.82
C PHE A 87 -16.73 -22.22 7.86
N GLU A 88 -17.28 -22.17 9.08
CA GLU A 88 -16.92 -23.06 10.18
C GLU A 88 -17.80 -24.32 10.28
N GLN A 89 -18.72 -24.54 9.32
CA GLN A 89 -19.57 -25.74 9.20
C GLN A 89 -19.05 -26.71 8.14
#